data_AF-A0A1N6GW43-F1
#
_entry.id   AF-A0A1N6GW43-F1
#
_cell.length_a   1.000
_cell.length_b   1.000
_cell.length_c   1.000
_cell.angle_alpha   90.00
_cell.angle_beta   90.00
_cell.angle_gamma   90.00
#
_symmetry.space_group_name_H-M   'P 1'
#
loop_
_entity.id
_entity.type
_entity.pdbx_description
1 polymer ?
#
loop_
_entity_poly.entity_id
_entity_poly.type
_entity_poly.pdbx_seq_one_letter_code
_entity_poly.pdbx_strand_id
1 'polypeptide(L)'
;MKEFIIYKQHLVAILATIKKPSVLIPAVGVVSLSNFEKAFFLLLILMLADYVTGIMASWNQWEKSDKTTKFWNTGFTSEKTRLSIIKSVTYFLFIILTYGIEIIFKIKSFGSNQYTEHEVTLTLVAIAISCAIEFYSIFFENLPKAGFDIWNYLKKMTGKAKKTVTTVKEITNGNNDNSSST
;
A
#
# COMPACT_ATOMS: atom_id res chain seq x y z
N MET A 1 -9.31 -30.80 -7.76
CA MET A 1 -9.60 -30.25 -6.41
C MET A 1 -9.26 -28.76 -6.25
N LYS A 2 -8.25 -28.20 -6.91
CA LYS A 2 -7.91 -26.75 -6.82
C LYS A 2 -8.99 -25.82 -7.39
N GLU A 3 -9.60 -26.20 -8.52
CA GLU A 3 -10.70 -25.46 -9.18
C GLU A 3 -11.92 -25.20 -8.27
N PHE A 4 -12.27 -26.17 -7.41
CA PHE A 4 -13.40 -26.06 -6.49
C PHE A 4 -13.15 -25.07 -5.36
N ILE A 5 -11.89 -24.89 -4.94
CA ILE A 5 -11.51 -23.92 -3.91
C ILE A 5 -11.62 -22.50 -4.47
N ILE A 6 -11.23 -22.30 -5.73
CA ILE A 6 -11.32 -21.02 -6.45
C ILE A 6 -12.80 -20.62 -6.62
N TYR A 7 -13.66 -21.54 -7.05
CA TYR A 7 -15.11 -21.29 -7.16
C TYR A 7 -15.77 -20.98 -5.82
N LYS A 8 -15.36 -21.66 -4.74
CA LYS A 8 -15.87 -21.40 -3.40
C LYS A 8 -15.44 -20.02 -2.88
N GLN A 9 -14.22 -19.57 -3.20
CA GLN A 9 -13.76 -18.21 -2.91
C GLN A 9 -14.58 -17.15 -3.66
N HIS A 10 -14.90 -17.38 -4.94
CA HIS A 10 -15.75 -16.47 -5.71
C HIS A 10 -17.19 -16.43 -5.18
N LEU A 11 -17.77 -17.56 -4.79
CA LEU A 11 -19.11 -17.60 -4.21
C LEU A 11 -19.18 -16.93 -2.83
N VAL A 12 -18.17 -17.11 -1.98
CA VAL A 12 -18.07 -16.42 -0.69
C VAL A 12 -17.87 -14.92 -0.89
N ALA A 13 -17.10 -14.51 -1.90
CA ALA A 13 -16.96 -13.10 -2.28
C ALA A 13 -18.29 -12.50 -2.77
N ILE A 14 -19.04 -13.22 -3.61
CA ILE A 14 -20.37 -12.80 -4.11
C ILE A 14 -21.39 -12.68 -2.97
N LEU A 15 -21.41 -13.64 -2.04
CA LEU A 15 -22.28 -13.60 -0.86
C LEU A 15 -21.90 -12.46 0.10
N ALA A 16 -20.62 -12.11 0.19
CA ALA A 16 -20.15 -10.95 0.95
C ALA A 16 -20.55 -9.62 0.29
N THR A 17 -20.67 -9.57 -1.05
CA THR A 17 -21.13 -8.40 -1.83
C THR A 17 -22.51 -7.91 -1.40
N ILE A 18 -23.41 -8.85 -1.06
CA ILE A 18 -24.79 -8.55 -0.68
C ILE A 18 -24.84 -7.80 0.66
N LYS A 19 -23.84 -7.99 1.53
CA LYS A 19 -23.87 -7.50 2.92
C LYS A 19 -23.21 -6.12 3.09
N LYS A 20 -22.23 -5.73 2.25
CA LYS A 20 -21.54 -4.41 2.27
C LYS A 20 -21.02 -4.00 0.88
N PRO A 21 -21.89 -3.51 -0.03
CA PRO A 21 -21.52 -3.20 -1.41
C PRO A 21 -20.51 -2.05 -1.55
N SER A 22 -20.48 -1.11 -0.61
CA SER A 22 -19.60 0.07 -0.63
C SER A 22 -18.11 -0.23 -0.49
N VAL A 23 -17.74 -1.39 0.06
CA VAL A 23 -16.32 -1.81 0.21
C VAL A 23 -15.89 -2.74 -0.92
N LEU A 24 -16.82 -3.45 -1.54
CA LEU A 24 -16.49 -4.50 -2.52
C LEU A 24 -16.44 -4.00 -3.96
N ILE A 25 -17.18 -2.93 -4.32
CA ILE A 25 -17.14 -2.37 -5.68
C ILE A 25 -15.72 -1.91 -6.08
N PRO A 26 -14.96 -1.22 -5.22
CA PRO A 26 -13.56 -0.93 -5.50
C PRO A 26 -12.70 -2.21 -5.55
N ALA A 27 -12.96 -3.17 -4.66
CA ALA A 27 -12.15 -4.39 -4.55
C ALA A 27 -12.27 -5.30 -5.79
N VAL A 28 -13.48 -5.48 -6.33
CA VAL A 28 -13.72 -6.25 -7.56
C VAL A 28 -13.14 -5.53 -8.78
N GLY A 29 -13.24 -4.19 -8.82
CA GLY A 29 -12.60 -3.37 -9.85
C GLY A 29 -11.07 -3.52 -9.84
N VAL A 30 -10.45 -3.46 -8.66
CA VAL A 30 -8.99 -3.60 -8.50
C VAL A 30 -8.50 -4.98 -8.92
N VAL A 31 -9.26 -6.06 -8.74
CA VAL A 31 -8.83 -7.41 -9.15
C VAL A 31 -8.68 -7.53 -10.68
N SER A 32 -9.57 -6.88 -11.44
CA SER A 32 -9.60 -6.92 -12.91
C SER A 32 -8.58 -6.01 -13.60
N LEU A 33 -7.91 -5.13 -12.87
CA LEU A 33 -6.89 -4.23 -13.42
C LEU A 33 -5.60 -4.97 -13.78
N SER A 34 -4.94 -4.50 -14.84
CA SER A 34 -3.56 -4.91 -15.15
C SER A 34 -2.61 -4.55 -14.01
N ASN A 35 -1.47 -5.24 -13.93
CA ASN A 35 -0.47 -4.99 -12.90
C ASN A 35 0.07 -3.55 -12.94
N PHE A 36 0.16 -2.98 -14.13
CA PHE A 36 0.56 -1.60 -14.33
C PHE A 36 -0.44 -0.62 -13.73
N GLU A 37 -1.72 -0.82 -14.00
CA GLU A 37 -2.80 -0.01 -13.43
C GLU A 37 -2.84 -0.16 -11.92
N LYS A 38 -2.69 -1.38 -11.38
CA LYS A 38 -2.63 -1.63 -9.93
C LYS A 38 -1.48 -0.87 -9.27
N ALA A 39 -0.28 -0.92 -9.86
CA ALA A 39 0.89 -0.20 -9.34
C ALA A 39 0.67 1.33 -9.40
N PHE A 40 0.09 1.83 -10.48
CA PHE A 40 -0.24 3.24 -10.63
C PHE A 40 -1.31 3.70 -9.62
N PHE A 41 -2.36 2.90 -9.40
CA PHE A 41 -3.37 3.17 -8.37
C PHE A 41 -2.77 3.13 -6.96
N LEU A 42 -1.85 2.19 -6.69
CA LEU A 42 -1.13 2.15 -5.42
C LEU A 42 -0.34 3.44 -5.20
N LEU A 43 0.36 3.94 -6.23
CA LEU A 43 1.09 5.20 -6.16
C LEU A 43 0.14 6.38 -5.86
N LEU A 44 -1.01 6.48 -6.53
CA LEU A 44 -2.01 7.52 -6.26
C LEU A 44 -2.52 7.48 -4.82
N ILE A 45 -2.80 6.28 -4.31
CA ILE A 45 -3.26 6.08 -2.92
C ILE A 45 -2.17 6.50 -1.93
N LEU A 46 -0.92 6.10 -2.18
CA LEU A 46 0.22 6.47 -1.33
C LEU A 46 0.45 7.98 -1.33
N MET A 47 0.39 8.64 -2.48
CA MET A 47 0.54 10.10 -2.56
C MET A 47 -0.58 10.84 -1.83
N LEU A 48 -1.82 10.36 -1.94
CA LEU A 48 -2.94 10.92 -1.18
C LEU A 48 -2.74 10.70 0.33
N ALA A 49 -2.29 9.51 0.73
CA ALA A 49 -1.99 9.21 2.12
C ALA A 49 -0.82 10.04 2.67
N ASP A 50 0.24 10.28 1.89
CA ASP A 50 1.35 11.16 2.26
C ASP A 50 0.86 12.59 2.49
N TYR A 51 0.04 13.10 1.58
CA TYR A 51 -0.54 14.44 1.72
C TYR A 51 -1.42 14.56 2.98
N VAL A 52 -2.30 13.59 3.22
CA VAL A 52 -3.16 13.57 4.41
C VAL A 52 -2.34 13.44 5.69
N THR A 53 -1.35 12.56 5.73
CA THR A 53 -0.49 12.39 6.90
C THR A 53 0.40 13.62 7.14
N GLY A 54 0.84 14.31 6.09
CA GLY A 54 1.54 15.58 6.18
C GLY A 54 0.67 16.72 6.74
N ILE A 55 -0.61 16.78 6.37
CA ILE A 55 -1.59 17.70 6.98
C ILE A 55 -1.78 17.37 8.46
N MET A 56 -1.92 16.08 8.79
CA MET A 56 -2.11 15.64 10.17
C MET A 56 -0.88 15.95 11.04
N ALA A 57 0.33 15.77 10.50
CA ALA A 57 1.57 16.21 11.13
C ALA A 57 1.57 17.73 11.39
N SER A 58 1.12 18.52 10.42
CA SER A 58 0.96 19.97 10.56
C SER A 58 -0.05 20.34 11.65
N TRP A 59 -1.17 19.60 11.73
CA TRP A 59 -2.19 19.80 12.75
C TRP A 59 -1.66 19.56 14.15
N ASN A 60 -0.96 18.44 14.36
CA ASN A 60 -0.37 18.12 15.65
C ASN A 60 0.69 19.14 16.08
N GLN A 61 1.48 19.67 15.14
CA GLN A 61 2.44 20.74 15.42
C GLN A 61 1.76 22.06 15.79
N TRP A 62 0.69 22.42 15.09
CA TRP A 62 -0.12 23.59 15.40
C TRP A 62 -0.83 23.48 16.76
N GLU A 63 -1.33 22.31 17.11
CA GLU A 63 -1.98 22.09 18.40
C GLU A 63 -1.01 22.26 19.58
N LYS A 64 0.26 21.93 19.37
CA LYS A 64 1.36 22.07 20.35
C LYS A 64 1.99 23.46 20.39
N SER A 65 1.73 24.32 19.40
CA SER A 65 2.21 25.71 19.42
C SER A 65 1.24 26.61 20.18
N ASP A 66 1.61 27.88 20.43
CA ASP A 66 0.82 28.84 21.21
C ASP A 66 -0.54 29.24 20.56
N LYS A 67 -0.99 28.51 19.51
CA LYS A 67 -2.26 28.71 18.79
C LYS A 67 -2.51 30.17 18.38
N THR A 68 -1.44 30.93 18.18
CA THR A 68 -1.48 32.37 17.88
C THR A 68 -2.08 32.67 16.50
N THR A 69 -2.15 31.67 15.61
CA THR A 69 -2.71 31.78 14.26
C THR A 69 -3.70 30.65 13.96
N LYS A 70 -4.65 30.89 13.03
CA LYS A 70 -5.61 29.85 12.61
C LYS A 70 -4.88 28.70 11.91
N PHE A 71 -5.28 27.45 12.19
CA PHE A 71 -4.70 26.26 11.54
C PHE A 71 -4.63 26.37 10.01
N TRP A 72 -5.62 26.97 9.35
CA TRP A 72 -5.61 27.10 7.90
C TRP A 72 -4.40 27.87 7.34
N ASN A 73 -3.81 28.80 8.11
CA ASN A 73 -2.63 29.56 7.67
C ASN A 73 -1.32 28.80 7.88
N THR A 74 -1.25 27.92 8.89
CA THR A 74 -0.03 27.18 9.28
C THR A 74 -0.04 25.72 8.79
N GLY A 75 -1.24 25.15 8.71
CA GLY A 75 -1.59 23.80 8.35
C GLY A 75 -1.56 23.54 6.85
N PHE A 76 -2.22 24.43 6.10
CA PHE A 76 -2.31 24.45 4.65
C PHE A 76 -1.44 25.58 4.07
N THR A 77 -0.14 25.56 4.39
CA THR A 77 0.78 26.51 3.78
C THR A 77 0.97 26.18 2.30
N SER A 78 0.98 27.22 1.45
CA SER A 78 1.22 27.10 0.01
C SER A 78 2.47 26.27 -0.31
N GLU A 79 3.49 26.34 0.54
CA GLU A 79 4.72 25.58 0.40
C GLU A 79 4.53 24.05 0.49
N LYS A 80 3.71 23.55 1.43
CA LYS A 80 3.47 22.11 1.59
C LYS A 80 2.68 21.54 0.41
N THR A 81 1.64 22.25 0.00
CA THR A 81 0.87 21.89 -1.20
C THR A 81 1.74 21.97 -2.45
N ARG A 82 2.59 23.00 -2.58
CA ARG A 82 3.56 23.12 -3.68
C ARG A 82 4.52 21.93 -3.70
N LEU A 83 5.05 21.51 -2.55
CA LEU A 83 5.96 20.36 -2.47
C LEU A 83 5.27 19.06 -2.91
N SER A 84 4.03 18.83 -2.46
CA SER A 84 3.24 17.66 -2.86
C SER A 84 2.95 17.65 -4.37
N ILE A 85 2.62 18.81 -4.96
CA ILE A 85 2.45 18.95 -6.41
C ILE A 85 3.77 18.70 -7.14
N ILE A 86 4.89 19.25 -6.67
CA ILE A 86 6.20 19.01 -7.29
C ILE A 86 6.55 17.52 -7.27
N LYS A 87 6.41 16.84 -6.12
CA LYS A 87 6.62 15.38 -6.02
C LYS A 87 5.78 14.63 -7.06
N SER A 88 4.49 14.97 -7.15
CA SER A 88 3.55 14.40 -8.10
C SER A 88 4.03 14.53 -9.54
N VAL A 89 4.33 15.75 -9.96
CA VAL A 89 4.86 16.04 -11.30
C VAL A 89 6.16 15.29 -11.55
N THR A 90 7.08 15.28 -10.58
CA THR A 90 8.37 14.58 -10.70
C THR A 90 8.18 13.07 -10.87
N TYR A 91 7.29 12.42 -10.11
CA TYR A 91 7.04 10.99 -10.25
C TYR A 91 6.39 10.63 -11.57
N PHE A 92 5.37 11.39 -12.00
CA PHE A 92 4.75 11.16 -13.30
C PHE A 92 5.73 11.38 -14.45
N LEU A 93 6.55 12.43 -14.38
CA LEU A 93 7.58 12.67 -15.39
C LEU A 93 8.62 11.55 -15.41
N PHE A 94 9.07 11.09 -14.25
CA PHE A 94 10.01 9.97 -14.14
C PHE A 94 9.44 8.68 -14.74
N ILE A 95 8.17 8.36 -14.48
CA ILE A 95 7.48 7.20 -15.04
C ILE A 95 7.34 7.32 -16.56
N ILE A 96 6.90 8.48 -17.07
CA ILE A 96 6.74 8.73 -18.51
C ILE A 96 8.08 8.63 -19.24
N LEU A 97 9.15 9.22 -18.69
CA LEU A 97 10.49 9.14 -19.27
C LEU A 97 11.01 7.70 -19.28
N THR A 98 10.80 6.97 -18.17
CA THR A 98 11.21 5.56 -18.09
C THR A 98 10.46 4.69 -19.10
N TYR A 99 9.16 4.91 -19.26
CA TYR A 99 8.35 4.24 -20.27
C TYR A 99 8.81 4.58 -21.69
N GLY A 100 9.13 5.85 -21.95
CA GLY A 100 9.70 6.29 -23.23
C GLY A 100 11.03 5.59 -23.55
N ILE A 101 11.93 5.46 -22.56
CA ILE A 101 13.19 4.71 -22.70
C ILE A 101 12.90 3.23 -23.00
N GLU A 102 11.97 2.61 -22.26
CA GLU A 102 11.58 1.20 -22.45
C GLU A 102 11.12 0.94 -23.90
N ILE A 103 10.31 1.84 -24.47
CA ILE A 103 9.85 1.78 -25.87
C ILE A 103 10.99 2.03 -26.87
N ILE A 104 11.74 3.12 -26.71
CA ILE A 104 12.78 3.54 -27.68
C ILE A 104 13.86 2.47 -27.81
N PHE A 105 14.30 1.92 -26.69
CA PHE A 105 15.33 0.89 -26.65
C PHE A 105 14.78 -0.53 -26.77
N LYS A 106 13.45 -0.68 -26.88
CA LYS A 106 12.76 -1.98 -26.96
C LYS A 106 13.21 -2.94 -25.86
N ILE A 107 13.32 -2.43 -24.64
CA ILE A 107 13.80 -3.19 -23.48
C ILE A 107 12.74 -4.25 -23.17
N LYS A 108 13.15 -5.52 -23.21
CA LYS A 108 12.26 -6.63 -22.92
C LYS A 108 12.00 -6.71 -21.41
N SER A 109 10.81 -7.16 -21.01
CA SER A 109 10.48 -7.40 -19.62
C SER A 109 11.46 -8.39 -18.98
N PHE A 110 11.89 -8.07 -17.76
CA PHE A 110 12.80 -8.89 -16.98
C PHE A 110 11.94 -9.86 -16.16
N GLY A 111 11.89 -11.13 -16.59
CA GLY A 111 11.32 -12.20 -15.77
C GLY A 111 9.87 -12.54 -16.09
N SER A 112 9.70 -13.45 -17.04
CA SER A 112 8.88 -14.64 -16.80
C SER A 112 9.87 -15.79 -16.77
N ASN A 113 10.22 -16.28 -15.59
CA ASN A 113 10.79 -17.60 -15.30
C ASN A 113 11.35 -17.62 -13.86
N GLN A 114 10.69 -18.41 -13.00
CA GLN A 114 11.07 -18.88 -11.66
C GLN A 114 10.72 -18.05 -10.40
N TYR A 115 10.73 -16.71 -10.41
CA TYR A 115 10.53 -15.93 -9.15
C TYR A 115 9.25 -15.10 -9.06
N THR A 116 8.63 -14.76 -10.19
CA THR A 116 7.41 -13.95 -10.25
C THR A 116 6.53 -14.46 -11.39
N GLU A 117 5.21 -14.52 -11.14
CA GLU A 117 4.21 -14.84 -12.16
C GLU A 117 3.96 -13.65 -13.11
N HIS A 118 4.54 -12.49 -12.80
CA HIS A 118 4.31 -11.24 -13.49
C HIS A 118 5.57 -10.67 -14.10
N GLU A 119 5.46 -10.22 -15.35
CA GLU A 119 6.52 -9.53 -16.07
C GLU A 119 6.92 -8.24 -15.35
N VAL A 120 8.18 -8.17 -14.92
CA VAL A 120 8.73 -6.95 -14.33
C VAL A 120 9.29 -6.08 -15.44
N THR A 121 8.63 -4.96 -15.69
CA THR A 121 9.10 -3.95 -16.64
C THR A 121 9.92 -2.87 -15.94
N LEU A 122 10.74 -2.15 -16.70
CA LEU A 122 11.51 -1.02 -16.15
C LEU A 122 10.57 0.07 -15.62
N THR A 123 9.45 0.28 -16.29
CA THR A 123 8.41 1.21 -15.86
C THR A 123 7.74 0.76 -14.55
N LEU A 124 7.51 -0.55 -14.37
CA LEU A 124 6.99 -1.08 -13.10
C LEU A 124 7.97 -0.83 -11.94
N VAL A 125 9.27 -0.96 -12.20
CA VAL A 125 10.32 -0.63 -11.22
C VAL A 125 10.32 0.86 -10.90
N ALA A 126 10.16 1.74 -11.90
CA ALA A 126 10.06 3.18 -11.66
C ALA A 126 8.87 3.54 -10.75
N ILE A 127 7.70 2.95 -10.99
CA ILE A 127 6.52 3.12 -10.13
C ILE A 127 6.82 2.59 -8.72
N ALA A 128 7.45 1.42 -8.59
CA ALA A 128 7.80 0.83 -7.30
C ALA A 128 8.76 1.73 -6.49
N ILE A 129 9.74 2.36 -7.14
CA ILE A 129 10.64 3.33 -6.50
C ILE A 129 9.84 4.53 -6.00
N SER A 130 8.97 5.12 -6.81
CA SER A 130 8.10 6.24 -6.38
C SER A 130 7.22 5.85 -5.19
N CYS A 131 6.63 4.65 -5.21
CA CYS A 131 5.87 4.11 -4.08
C CYS A 131 6.73 3.96 -2.82
N ALA A 132 7.97 3.49 -2.94
CA ALA A 132 8.88 3.33 -1.80
C ALA A 132 9.24 4.67 -1.15
N ILE A 133 9.45 5.72 -1.96
CA ILE A 133 9.72 7.08 -1.47
C ILE A 133 8.52 7.61 -0.68
N GLU A 134 7.30 7.45 -1.22
CA GLU A 134 6.07 7.89 -0.53
C GLU A 134 5.82 7.09 0.75
N PHE A 135 6.05 5.78 0.71
CA PHE A 135 6.01 4.94 1.90
C PHE A 135 6.98 5.45 2.97
N TYR A 136 8.22 5.77 2.59
CA TYR A 136 9.19 6.31 3.54
C TYR A 136 8.70 7.64 4.16
N SER A 137 8.23 8.56 3.32
CA SER A 137 7.67 9.85 3.73
C SER A 137 6.51 9.69 4.72
N ILE A 138 5.56 8.78 4.46
CA ILE A 138 4.46 8.49 5.37
C ILE A 138 4.97 7.95 6.71
N PHE A 139 5.73 6.86 6.68
CA PHE A 139 6.01 6.08 7.90
C PHE A 139 7.12 6.66 8.75
N PHE A 140 8.13 7.28 8.15
CA PHE A 140 9.31 7.76 8.88
C PHE A 140 9.34 9.27 9.05
N GLU A 141 8.55 10.02 8.29
CA GLU A 141 8.51 11.48 8.41
C GLU A 141 7.18 11.99 8.95
N ASN A 142 6.07 11.70 8.27
CA ASN A 142 4.78 12.31 8.58
C ASN A 142 4.08 11.69 9.80
N LEU A 143 3.98 10.36 9.88
CA LEU A 143 3.35 9.69 11.02
C LEU A 143 4.02 10.01 12.38
N PRO A 144 5.37 10.05 12.51
CA PRO A 144 5.99 10.42 13.79
C PRO A 144 5.66 11.85 14.17
N LYS A 145 5.71 12.79 13.20
CA LYS A 145 5.35 14.19 13.40
C LYS A 145 3.86 14.36 13.77
N ALA A 146 2.98 13.50 13.26
CA ALA A 146 1.56 13.43 13.62
C ALA A 146 1.31 12.86 15.02
N GLY A 147 2.35 12.43 15.74
CA GLY A 147 2.24 11.91 17.11
C GLY A 147 1.94 10.41 17.17
N PHE A 148 2.00 9.70 16.04
CA PHE A 148 1.92 8.25 16.04
C PHE A 148 3.29 7.65 16.34
N ASP A 149 3.33 6.78 17.35
CA ASP A 149 4.50 5.97 17.63
C ASP A 149 4.49 4.71 16.75
N ILE A 150 5.07 4.86 15.55
CA ILE A 150 5.14 3.79 14.53
C ILE A 150 5.87 2.57 15.05
N TRP A 151 6.91 2.73 15.87
CA TRP A 151 7.65 1.63 16.46
C TRP A 151 6.77 0.80 17.41
N ASN A 152 5.99 1.47 18.25
CA ASN A 152 5.05 0.78 19.11
C ASN A 152 3.91 0.11 18.34
N TYR A 153 3.45 0.69 17.23
CA TYR A 153 2.43 0.07 16.37
C TYR A 153 2.97 -1.15 15.60
N LEU A 154 4.17 -1.05 15.01
CA LEU A 154 4.88 -2.17 14.37
C LEU A 154 5.16 -3.29 15.35
N LYS A 155 5.61 -2.98 16.57
CA LYS A 155 5.85 -3.97 17.62
C LYS A 155 4.55 -4.68 18.03
N LYS A 156 3.43 -3.96 18.07
CA LYS A 156 2.09 -4.56 18.31
C LYS A 156 1.62 -5.42 17.12
N MET A 157 1.82 -4.98 15.88
CA MET A 157 1.45 -5.75 14.68
C MET A 157 2.28 -7.03 14.53
N THR A 158 3.60 -6.94 14.67
CA THR A 158 4.51 -8.11 14.63
C THR A 158 4.23 -9.07 15.78
N GLY A 159 3.93 -8.57 16.99
CA GLY A 159 3.48 -9.39 18.12
C GLY A 159 2.17 -10.12 17.84
N LYS A 160 1.20 -9.46 17.21
CA LYS A 160 -0.08 -10.09 16.78
C LYS A 160 0.14 -11.12 15.68
N ALA A 161 0.94 -10.81 14.66
CA ALA A 161 1.26 -11.74 13.58
C ALA A 161 1.97 -13.00 14.11
N LYS A 162 2.95 -12.83 15.03
CA LYS A 162 3.64 -13.94 15.67
C LYS A 162 2.69 -14.81 16.50
N LYS A 163 1.73 -14.20 17.23
CA LYS A 163 0.69 -14.94 17.94
C LYS A 163 -0.19 -15.75 16.98
N THR A 164 -0.67 -15.15 15.89
CA THR A 164 -1.48 -15.86 14.88
C THR A 164 -0.72 -17.02 14.25
N VAL A 165 0.55 -16.83 13.88
CA VAL A 165 1.39 -17.92 13.33
C VAL A 165 1.59 -19.04 14.36
N THR A 166 1.77 -18.70 15.64
CA THR A 166 1.94 -19.69 16.71
C THR A 166 0.65 -20.47 16.93
N THR A 167 -0.51 -19.80 17.00
CA THR A 167 -1.83 -20.44 17.13
C THR A 167 -2.15 -21.34 15.94
N VAL A 168 -1.84 -20.93 14.71
CA VAL A 168 -2.01 -21.78 13.52
C VAL A 168 -1.09 -23.02 13.59
N LYS A 169 0.14 -22.86 14.06
CA LYS A 169 1.09 -23.97 14.23
C LYS A 169 0.64 -24.95 15.31
N GLU A 170 0.10 -24.47 16.43
CA GLU A 170 -0.47 -25.30 17.51
C GLU A 170 -1.69 -26.10 17.03
N ILE A 171 -2.61 -25.46 16.29
CA ILE A 171 -3.77 -26.14 15.71
C ILE A 171 -3.33 -27.19 14.67
N THR A 172 -2.29 -26.91 13.89
CA THR A 172 -1.78 -27.85 12.87
C THR A 172 -1.08 -29.06 13.51
N ASN A 173 -0.29 -28.85 14.56
CA ASN A 173 0.39 -29.94 15.26
C ASN A 173 -0.56 -30.79 16.10
N GLY A 174 -1.53 -30.19 16.80
CA GLY A 174 -2.54 -30.93 17.56
C GLY A 174 -3.42 -31.83 16.70
N ASN A 175 -3.52 -31.57 15.39
CA ASN A 175 -4.29 -32.40 14.46
C ASN A 175 -3.48 -33.59 13.90
N ASN A 176 -2.13 -33.54 13.95
CA ASN A 176 -1.26 -34.64 13.51
C ASN A 176 -1.05 -35.70 14.60
N ASP A 177 -1.11 -35.32 15.88
CA ASP A 177 -1.00 -36.27 16.98
C ASP A 177 -2.28 -37.12 17.15
N ASN A 178 -3.45 -36.62 16.69
CA ASN A 178 -4.71 -37.36 16.73
C ASN A 178 -4.95 -38.28 15.50
N SER A 179 -4.13 -38.19 14.44
CA SER A 179 -4.26 -39.05 13.25
C SER A 179 -3.31 -40.26 13.25
N SER A 180 -2.43 -40.36 14.25
CA SER A 180 -1.46 -41.45 14.41
C SER A 180 -1.85 -42.48 15.49
N SER A 181 -3.06 -42.36 16.06
CA SER A 181 -3.59 -43.23 17.12
C SER A 181 -4.91 -43.93 16.77
N THR A 182 -5.07 -44.32 15.50
CA THR A 182 -6.07 -45.30 15.01
C THR A 182 -5.42 -46.14 13.92
#